data_AF-A0A1M7P5M7-F1
#
_entry.id   AF-A0A1M7P5M7-F1
#
_cell.length_a   1.000
_cell.length_b   1.000
_cell.length_c   1.000
_cell.angle_alpha   90.00
_cell.angle_beta   90.00
_cell.angle_gamma   90.00
#
_symmetry.space_group_name_H-M   'P 1'
#
loop_
_entity.id
_entity.type
_entity.pdbx_description
1 polymer ?
#
loop_
_entity_poly.entity_id
_entity_poly.type
_entity_poly.pdbx_seq_one_letter_code
_entity_poly.pdbx_strand_id
1 'polypeptide(L)'
;MSEKSSYRHSPRRHRVAVLAGLGTAALLPLITQPAEAAQTVTDRPATAHAALGTPAEQPRQAAAGAVERARSVWDDLAMCESSGDWHINSGNSFYGGLQFWQPTWVMFGGLKYARRADLAAPEQQIAVAEAVVRVQGWGAWPVCSKRLGLADHKDPVHTLHTVRGGETLSDIAATYHVSGGWQRLYTLNKAVVGADPNKLAAGAVLTLD
;
A
#
# COMPACT_ATOMS: atom_id res chain seq x y z
N MET A 1 19.60 20.33 -49.42
CA MET A 1 18.24 20.91 -49.30
C MET A 1 17.60 20.24 -48.07
N SER A 2 17.98 20.55 -46.83
CA SER A 2 17.73 21.76 -46.01
C SER A 2 16.26 22.18 -45.92
N GLU A 3 15.54 21.62 -44.95
CA GLU A 3 14.44 22.34 -44.28
C GLU A 3 14.33 21.86 -42.83
N LYS A 4 15.05 22.54 -41.92
CA LYS A 4 14.85 22.44 -40.48
C LYS A 4 13.71 23.40 -40.11
N SER A 5 12.54 22.84 -39.80
CA SER A 5 11.39 23.60 -39.30
C SER A 5 11.75 24.25 -37.96
N SER A 6 11.87 25.57 -37.98
CA SER A 6 12.27 26.41 -36.85
C SER A 6 11.06 26.67 -35.96
N TYR A 7 10.93 25.91 -34.87
CA TYR A 7 9.93 26.15 -33.85
C TYR A 7 10.38 27.31 -32.96
N ARG A 8 9.94 28.54 -33.26
CA ARG A 8 10.17 29.72 -32.40
C ARG A 8 9.26 29.64 -31.18
N HIS A 9 9.81 29.31 -30.02
CA HIS A 9 9.16 29.56 -28.73
C HIS A 9 9.24 31.05 -28.38
N SER A 10 8.09 31.73 -28.33
CA SER A 10 7.97 33.05 -27.73
C SER A 10 7.96 32.93 -26.20
N PRO A 11 8.81 33.64 -25.45
CA PRO A 11 8.71 33.68 -24.00
C PRO A 11 7.56 34.61 -23.57
N ARG A 12 6.50 34.04 -22.98
CA ARG A 12 5.50 34.83 -22.25
C ARG A 12 6.16 35.41 -21.00
N ARG A 13 6.47 36.71 -21.07
CA ARG A 13 6.86 37.51 -19.90
C ARG A 13 5.62 37.72 -19.02
N HIS A 14 5.47 36.92 -17.97
CA HIS A 14 4.52 37.23 -16.91
C HIS A 14 5.15 38.27 -15.98
N ARG A 15 4.61 39.49 -16.04
CA ARG A 15 4.97 40.59 -15.14
C ARG A 15 4.40 40.33 -13.75
N VAL A 16 5.26 40.63 -12.78
CA VAL A 16 5.09 40.58 -11.34
C VAL A 16 3.94 41.48 -10.87
N ALA A 17 3.15 40.99 -9.91
CA ALA A 17 2.40 41.82 -8.98
C ALA A 17 2.69 41.32 -7.55
N VAL A 18 3.71 41.91 -6.91
CA VAL A 18 3.90 41.82 -5.46
C VAL A 18 2.94 42.85 -4.86
N LEU A 19 1.84 42.38 -4.29
CA LEU A 19 0.97 43.20 -3.46
C LEU A 19 1.53 43.17 -2.03
N ALA A 20 2.07 44.32 -1.61
CA ALA A 20 2.39 44.62 -0.23
C ALA A 20 1.08 44.72 0.57
N GLY A 21 0.72 43.64 1.27
CA GLY A 21 -0.36 43.62 2.26
C GLY A 21 0.18 44.06 3.61
N LEU A 22 -0.28 45.23 4.07
CA LEU A 22 0.01 45.81 5.38
C LEU A 22 -0.47 44.88 6.50
N GLY A 23 0.42 44.63 7.46
CA GLY A 23 0.13 43.84 8.65
C GLY A 23 -0.81 44.58 9.59
N THR A 24 -1.93 43.94 9.90
CA THR A 24 -2.69 44.21 11.13
C THR A 24 -2.37 43.12 12.13
N ALA A 25 -1.53 43.45 13.11
CA ALA A 25 -1.33 42.64 14.30
C ALA A 25 -2.62 42.64 15.11
N ALA A 26 -3.46 41.63 14.94
CA ALA A 26 -4.56 41.36 15.84
C ALA A 26 -3.99 40.72 17.12
N LEU A 27 -3.95 41.52 18.18
CA LEU A 27 -3.72 41.07 19.55
C LEU A 27 -4.80 40.05 19.92
N LEU A 28 -4.45 38.77 19.91
CA LEU A 28 -5.23 37.73 20.57
C LEU A 28 -5.06 37.91 22.09
N PRO A 29 -6.14 38.00 22.89
CA PRO A 29 -6.01 37.95 24.33
C PRO A 29 -5.44 36.59 24.74
N LEU A 30 -4.40 36.60 25.58
CA LEU A 30 -3.98 35.43 26.34
C LEU A 30 -5.19 34.99 27.17
N ILE A 31 -5.83 33.90 26.77
CA ILE A 31 -6.77 33.18 27.63
C ILE A 31 -5.89 32.48 28.67
N THR A 32 -5.78 33.10 29.85
CA THR A 32 -5.32 32.44 31.08
C THR A 32 -6.26 31.27 31.35
N GLN A 33 -5.84 30.06 31.01
CA GLN A 33 -6.47 28.85 31.53
C GLN A 33 -6.28 28.82 33.06
N PRO A 34 -7.34 28.65 33.86
CA PRO A 34 -7.15 28.26 35.24
C PRO A 34 -6.54 26.86 35.24
N ALA A 35 -5.38 26.73 35.89
CA ALA A 35 -4.82 25.46 36.27
C ALA A 35 -5.81 24.80 37.24
N GLU A 36 -6.67 23.93 36.72
CA GLU A 36 -7.51 23.09 37.56
C GLU A 36 -6.62 22.15 38.36
N ALA A 37 -6.80 22.25 39.67
CA ALA A 37 -6.01 21.67 40.70
C ALA A 37 -5.90 20.15 40.52
N ALA A 38 -4.66 19.68 40.70
CA ALA A 38 -4.33 18.29 40.93
C ALA A 38 -5.30 17.67 41.96
N GLN A 39 -6.01 16.63 41.54
CA GLN A 39 -6.67 15.74 42.48
C GLN A 39 -5.58 15.02 43.27
N THR A 40 -5.50 15.37 44.55
CA THR A 40 -4.66 14.71 45.54
C THR A 40 -5.11 13.26 45.70
N VAL A 41 -4.37 12.34 45.07
CA VAL A 41 -4.42 10.92 45.40
C VAL A 41 -3.70 10.75 46.74
N THR A 42 -4.46 10.78 47.82
CA THR A 42 -3.96 10.43 49.16
C THR A 42 -3.92 8.91 49.33
N ASP A 43 -2.71 8.39 49.16
CA ASP A 43 -2.03 7.41 50.02
C ASP A 43 -2.68 6.03 50.31
N ARG A 44 -2.02 4.97 49.83
CA ARG A 44 -1.60 3.84 50.70
C ARG A 44 -0.37 3.13 50.12
N PRO A 45 0.48 2.54 51.00
CA PRO A 45 1.88 2.28 50.71
C PRO A 45 2.09 1.00 49.89
N ALA A 46 3.16 1.04 49.11
CA ALA A 46 3.73 -0.08 48.40
C ALA A 46 4.11 -1.23 49.35
N THR A 47 3.39 -2.35 49.26
CA THR A 47 3.99 -3.66 49.46
C THR A 47 4.45 -4.17 48.11
N ALA A 48 5.76 -4.20 47.92
CA ALA A 48 6.42 -4.79 46.77
C ALA A 48 6.11 -6.29 46.70
N HIS A 49 5.42 -6.71 45.64
CA HIS A 49 5.56 -8.06 45.10
C HIS A 49 6.02 -7.93 43.66
N ALA A 50 7.28 -8.31 43.44
CA ALA A 50 7.78 -8.63 42.12
C ALA A 50 6.95 -9.77 41.56
N ALA A 51 6.15 -9.48 40.53
CA ALA A 51 5.54 -10.49 39.67
C ALA A 51 5.95 -10.15 38.23
N LEU A 52 6.60 -11.11 37.60
CA LEU A 52 7.02 -11.11 36.20
C LEU A 52 5.86 -10.63 35.31
N GLY A 53 6.07 -9.52 34.60
CA GLY A 53 5.10 -8.99 33.65
C GLY A 53 4.80 -10.03 32.57
N THR A 54 3.58 -10.55 32.59
CA THR A 54 3.02 -11.37 31.52
C THR A 54 2.88 -10.49 30.27
N PRO A 55 3.42 -10.87 29.10
CA PRO A 55 3.08 -10.18 27.86
C PRO A 55 1.59 -10.34 27.62
N ALA A 56 0.88 -9.23 27.39
CA ALA A 56 -0.50 -9.25 26.95
C ALA A 56 -0.58 -9.98 25.59
N GLU A 57 -1.04 -11.22 25.63
CA GLU A 57 -1.32 -12.03 24.45
C GLU A 57 -2.57 -11.48 23.77
N GLN A 58 -2.37 -10.82 22.63
CA GLN A 58 -3.45 -10.42 21.74
C GLN A 58 -4.28 -11.68 21.39
N PRO A 59 -5.63 -11.63 21.37
CA PRO A 59 -6.42 -12.80 20.99
C PRO A 59 -6.05 -13.19 19.55
N ARG A 60 -5.41 -14.36 19.41
CA ARG A 60 -5.20 -15.00 18.11
C ARG A 60 -6.60 -15.33 17.61
N GLN A 61 -7.11 -14.51 16.69
CA GLN A 61 -8.35 -14.82 15.99
C GLN A 61 -8.17 -16.21 15.39
N ALA A 62 -9.02 -17.15 15.82
CA ALA A 62 -9.06 -18.49 15.29
C ALA A 62 -9.30 -18.38 13.78
N ALA A 63 -8.40 -18.94 12.99
CA ALA A 63 -8.52 -19.01 11.54
C ALA A 63 -9.77 -19.82 11.19
N ALA A 64 -10.88 -19.13 10.91
CA ALA A 64 -11.93 -19.69 10.08
C ALA A 64 -11.30 -19.98 8.70
N GLY A 65 -11.55 -21.17 8.17
CA GLY A 65 -10.81 -21.81 7.08
C GLY A 65 -10.14 -20.85 6.10
N ALA A 66 -8.82 -20.93 6.01
CA ALA A 66 -8.07 -20.25 4.98
C ALA A 66 -8.55 -20.77 3.62
N VAL A 67 -9.35 -19.97 2.92
CA VAL A 67 -9.45 -20.10 1.47
C VAL A 67 -8.07 -19.70 0.97
N GLU A 68 -7.31 -20.66 0.43
CA GLU A 68 -6.03 -20.39 -0.21
C GLU A 68 -6.21 -19.23 -1.19
N ARG A 69 -5.47 -18.14 -0.96
CA ARG A 69 -5.50 -16.98 -1.83
C ARG A 69 -5.14 -17.44 -3.24
N ALA A 70 -5.92 -17.01 -4.22
CA ALA A 70 -5.58 -17.24 -5.61
C ALA A 70 -4.19 -16.66 -5.90
N ARG A 71 -3.26 -17.52 -6.37
CA ARG A 71 -1.89 -17.14 -6.71
C ARG A 71 -1.91 -15.99 -7.71
N SER A 72 -1.04 -15.03 -7.51
CA SER A 72 -0.93 -13.80 -8.29
C SER A 72 0.54 -13.44 -8.52
N VAL A 73 0.80 -12.41 -9.34
CA VAL A 73 2.16 -11.87 -9.55
C VAL A 73 2.86 -11.48 -8.24
N TRP A 74 2.10 -11.09 -7.22
CA TRP A 74 2.65 -10.77 -5.90
C TRP A 74 3.17 -12.00 -5.17
N ASP A 75 2.60 -13.17 -5.40
CA ASP A 75 3.08 -14.43 -4.84
C ASP A 75 4.39 -14.84 -5.53
N ASP A 76 4.52 -14.60 -6.84
CA ASP A 76 5.78 -14.81 -7.55
C ASP A 76 6.87 -13.81 -7.11
N LEU A 77 6.48 -12.57 -6.83
CA LEU A 77 7.37 -11.57 -6.24
C LEU A 77 7.80 -11.98 -4.83
N ALA A 78 6.87 -12.40 -3.98
CA ALA A 78 7.17 -12.89 -2.64
C ALA A 78 8.06 -14.15 -2.66
N MET A 79 7.86 -15.06 -3.62
CA MET A 79 8.76 -16.18 -3.84
C MET A 79 10.19 -15.73 -4.19
N CYS A 80 10.35 -14.65 -4.94
CA CYS A 80 11.66 -14.09 -5.25
C CYS A 80 12.28 -13.32 -4.06
N GLU A 81 11.47 -12.58 -3.32
CA GLU A 81 11.90 -11.65 -2.25
C GLU A 81 12.14 -12.35 -0.90
N SER A 82 11.27 -13.29 -0.54
CA SER A 82 11.28 -13.96 0.78
C SER A 82 11.15 -15.48 0.71
N SER A 83 11.29 -16.09 -0.46
CA SER A 83 10.95 -17.52 -0.67
C SER A 83 9.48 -17.84 -0.34
N GLY A 84 8.60 -16.86 -0.41
CA GLY A 84 7.16 -16.99 -0.15
C GLY A 84 6.76 -16.92 1.32
N ASP A 85 7.71 -16.65 2.22
CA ASP A 85 7.39 -16.44 3.63
C ASP A 85 6.85 -15.02 3.84
N TRP A 86 5.53 -14.92 3.98
CA TRP A 86 4.82 -13.65 4.20
C TRP A 86 5.05 -13.03 5.57
N HIS A 87 5.55 -13.81 6.53
CA HIS A 87 5.77 -13.40 7.92
C HIS A 87 7.25 -13.28 8.26
N ILE A 88 8.13 -13.30 7.26
CA ILE A 88 9.58 -13.27 7.48
C ILE A 88 10.02 -11.98 8.19
N ASN A 89 10.88 -12.16 9.18
CA ASN A 89 11.64 -11.10 9.83
C ASN A 89 13.01 -11.66 10.20
N SER A 90 13.93 -11.65 9.23
CA SER A 90 15.28 -12.19 9.36
C SER A 90 16.27 -11.25 10.07
N GLY A 91 15.82 -10.06 10.47
CA GLY A 91 16.69 -9.02 11.05
C GLY A 91 17.47 -8.19 10.02
N ASN A 92 17.16 -8.31 8.72
CA ASN A 92 17.82 -7.56 7.63
C ASN A 92 17.22 -6.14 7.40
N SER A 93 16.36 -5.65 8.29
CA SER A 93 15.61 -4.37 8.19
C SER A 93 14.51 -4.32 7.12
N PHE A 94 14.19 -5.45 6.49
CA PHE A 94 13.03 -5.63 5.62
C PHE A 94 12.05 -6.63 6.25
N TYR A 95 10.77 -6.48 5.94
CA TYR A 95 9.70 -7.21 6.63
C TYR A 95 8.69 -7.80 5.65
N GLY A 96 8.25 -9.02 5.96
CA GLY A 96 7.15 -9.70 5.28
C GLY A 96 7.50 -10.21 3.88
N GLY A 97 6.49 -10.75 3.20
CA GLY A 97 6.67 -11.47 1.93
C GLY A 97 7.26 -10.63 0.82
N LEU A 98 6.93 -9.34 0.81
CA LEU A 98 7.40 -8.39 -0.20
C LEU A 98 8.60 -7.56 0.27
N GLN A 99 9.25 -7.96 1.37
CA GLN A 99 10.47 -7.33 1.88
C GLN A 99 10.34 -5.80 1.97
N PHE A 100 9.35 -5.30 2.72
CA PHE A 100 9.16 -3.87 2.89
C PHE A 100 10.23 -3.25 3.80
N TRP A 101 10.81 -2.13 3.36
CA TRP A 101 11.52 -1.23 4.26
C TRP A 101 10.51 -0.47 5.15
N GLN A 102 10.76 -0.40 6.46
CA GLN A 102 9.78 0.09 7.42
C GLN A 102 9.23 1.51 7.13
N PRO A 103 10.05 2.52 6.78
CA PRO A 103 9.52 3.83 6.38
C PRO A 103 8.64 3.79 5.12
N THR A 104 8.90 2.91 4.15
CA THR A 104 8.01 2.73 2.99
C THR A 104 6.66 2.17 3.42
N TRP A 105 6.66 1.16 4.29
CA TRP A 105 5.43 0.62 4.88
C TRP A 105 4.59 1.70 5.55
N VAL A 106 5.23 2.56 6.36
CA VAL A 106 4.56 3.68 7.04
C VAL A 106 4.05 4.71 6.03
N MET A 107 4.89 5.14 5.09
CA MET A 107 4.59 6.18 4.11
C MET A 107 3.39 5.83 3.24
N PHE A 108 3.23 4.56 2.87
CA PHE A 108 2.12 4.08 2.03
C PHE A 108 0.91 3.59 2.86
N GLY A 109 0.87 3.92 4.15
CA GLY A 109 -0.31 3.72 5.00
C GLY A 109 -0.46 2.31 5.56
N GLY A 110 0.59 1.50 5.59
CA GLY A 110 0.57 0.15 6.13
C GLY A 110 0.25 0.06 7.63
N LEU A 111 0.46 1.15 8.38
CA LEU A 111 0.11 1.24 9.80
C LEU A 111 -1.39 1.04 10.10
N LYS A 112 -2.27 1.21 9.10
CA LYS A 112 -3.69 0.87 9.25
C LYS A 112 -3.95 -0.63 9.39
N TYR A 113 -3.00 -1.46 8.96
CA TYR A 113 -3.06 -2.92 9.02
C TYR A 113 -2.22 -3.47 10.17
N ALA A 114 -0.94 -3.08 10.23
CA ALA A 114 -0.02 -3.53 11.26
C ALA A 114 1.15 -2.58 11.44
N ARG A 115 1.81 -2.65 12.60
CA ARG A 115 2.99 -1.82 12.92
C ARG A 115 4.19 -2.07 11.98
N ARG A 116 4.29 -3.26 11.38
CA ARG A 116 5.29 -3.67 10.38
C ARG A 116 4.64 -4.63 9.38
N ALA A 117 5.25 -4.80 8.20
CA ALA A 117 4.68 -5.63 7.15
C ALA A 117 4.59 -7.12 7.52
N ASP A 118 5.59 -7.69 8.20
CA ASP A 118 5.62 -9.11 8.64
C ASP A 118 4.45 -9.51 9.55
N LEU A 119 3.83 -8.52 10.19
CA LEU A 119 2.71 -8.68 11.11
C LEU A 119 1.34 -8.51 10.43
N ALA A 120 1.32 -8.17 9.14
CA ALA A 120 0.11 -7.99 8.35
C ALA A 120 -0.18 -9.26 7.51
N ALA A 121 -1.46 -9.50 7.22
CA ALA A 121 -1.86 -10.56 6.29
C ALA A 121 -1.30 -10.30 4.88
N PRO A 122 -1.07 -11.34 4.06
CA PRO A 122 -0.56 -11.19 2.68
C PRO A 122 -1.34 -10.16 1.86
N GLU A 123 -2.67 -10.18 1.92
CA GLU A 123 -3.56 -9.26 1.19
C GLU A 123 -3.33 -7.81 1.61
N GLN A 124 -3.02 -7.58 2.88
CA GLN A 124 -2.75 -6.25 3.42
C GLN A 124 -1.38 -5.74 2.96
N GLN A 125 -0.39 -6.63 2.90
CA GLN A 125 0.92 -6.29 2.32
C GLN A 125 0.80 -5.95 0.85
N ILE A 126 0.04 -6.75 0.10
CA ILE A 126 -0.26 -6.53 -1.32
C ILE A 126 -0.97 -5.19 -1.53
N ALA A 127 -1.96 -4.84 -0.72
CA ALA A 127 -2.66 -3.56 -0.85
C ALA A 127 -1.72 -2.35 -0.68
N VAL A 128 -0.72 -2.45 0.20
CA VAL A 128 0.33 -1.42 0.34
C VAL A 128 1.28 -1.45 -0.86
N ALA A 129 1.64 -2.64 -1.34
CA ALA A 129 2.56 -2.81 -2.46
C ALA A 129 1.98 -2.26 -3.77
N GLU A 130 0.69 -2.47 -4.01
CA GLU A 130 -0.03 -1.85 -5.11
C GLU A 130 0.00 -0.32 -5.00
N ALA A 131 -0.11 0.24 -3.79
CA ALA A 131 0.02 1.68 -3.59
C ALA A 131 1.42 2.18 -3.95
N VAL A 132 2.47 1.42 -3.59
CA VAL A 132 3.85 1.71 -4.00
C VAL A 132 4.00 1.65 -5.51
N VAL A 133 3.55 0.57 -6.16
CA VAL A 133 3.63 0.41 -7.63
C VAL A 133 2.88 1.51 -8.36
N ARG A 134 1.73 1.98 -7.83
CA ARG A 134 1.02 3.11 -8.44
C ARG A 134 1.82 4.41 -8.47
N VAL A 135 2.74 4.61 -7.52
CA VAL A 135 3.51 5.86 -7.40
C VAL A 135 4.92 5.72 -7.98
N GLN A 136 5.57 4.58 -7.75
CA GLN A 136 6.98 4.35 -8.05
C GLN A 136 7.18 3.37 -9.22
N GLY A 137 6.12 2.70 -9.66
CA GLY A 137 6.19 1.58 -10.58
C GLY A 137 6.86 0.34 -9.97
N TRP A 138 7.11 -0.65 -10.80
CA TRP A 138 7.77 -1.90 -10.43
C TRP A 138 9.26 -1.74 -10.05
N GLY A 139 9.83 -0.55 -10.25
CA GLY A 139 11.21 -0.22 -9.83
C GLY A 139 11.43 -0.25 -8.32
N ALA A 140 10.35 -0.26 -7.51
CA ALA A 140 10.43 -0.44 -6.06
C ALA A 140 10.96 -1.81 -5.63
N TRP A 141 10.86 -2.83 -6.50
CA TRP A 141 11.43 -4.17 -6.33
C TRP A 141 12.40 -4.49 -7.47
N PRO A 142 13.55 -3.79 -7.57
CA PRO A 142 14.30 -3.64 -8.82
C PRO A 142 14.87 -4.95 -9.39
N VAL A 143 15.24 -5.90 -8.53
CA VAL A 143 15.83 -7.18 -8.95
C VAL A 143 14.74 -8.17 -9.33
N CYS A 144 13.79 -8.39 -8.41
CA CYS A 144 12.75 -9.40 -8.60
C CYS A 144 11.73 -8.99 -9.65
N SER A 145 11.35 -7.70 -9.74
CA SER A 145 10.43 -7.24 -10.78
C SER A 145 11.02 -7.40 -12.19
N LYS A 146 12.32 -7.16 -12.35
CA LYS A 146 13.03 -7.42 -13.62
C LYS A 146 13.07 -8.91 -13.94
N ARG A 147 13.38 -9.76 -12.96
CA ARG A 147 13.42 -11.23 -13.15
C ARG A 147 12.05 -11.79 -13.54
N LEU A 148 10.97 -11.17 -13.08
CA LEU A 148 9.60 -11.53 -13.40
C LEU A 148 9.05 -10.83 -14.66
N GLY A 149 9.83 -9.97 -15.32
CA GLY A 149 9.38 -9.25 -16.53
C GLY A 149 8.40 -8.10 -16.28
N LEU A 150 8.25 -7.65 -15.03
CA LEU A 150 7.30 -6.61 -14.62
C LEU A 150 7.84 -5.19 -14.84
N ALA A 151 9.17 -5.04 -14.86
CA ALA A 151 9.84 -3.75 -14.97
C ALA A 151 9.61 -3.02 -16.31
N ASP A 152 9.21 -3.76 -17.36
CA ASP A 152 9.04 -3.22 -18.72
C ASP A 152 7.60 -2.76 -19.01
N HIS A 153 6.68 -2.90 -18.06
CA HIS A 153 5.29 -2.47 -18.23
C HIS A 153 5.20 -0.95 -18.23
N LYS A 154 4.72 -0.40 -19.37
CA LYS A 154 4.62 1.04 -19.61
C LYS A 154 3.57 1.73 -18.73
N ASP A 155 2.70 0.98 -18.06
CA ASP A 155 1.60 1.54 -17.28
C ASP A 155 1.27 0.73 -16.00
N PRO A 156 2.11 0.81 -14.95
CA PRO A 156 2.00 -0.04 -13.76
C PRO A 156 0.71 0.17 -12.93
N VAL A 157 0.02 1.30 -13.10
CA VAL A 157 -1.27 1.60 -12.46
C VAL A 157 -2.43 0.85 -13.13
N HIS A 158 -2.25 0.46 -14.40
CA HIS A 158 -3.23 -0.27 -15.20
C HIS A 158 -2.92 -1.76 -15.33
N THR A 159 -1.85 -2.27 -14.72
CA THR A 159 -1.48 -3.69 -14.83
C THR A 159 -2.22 -4.56 -13.82
N LEU A 160 -2.59 -4.06 -12.63
CA LEU A 160 -3.10 -4.91 -11.54
C LEU A 160 -4.35 -4.39 -10.86
N HIS A 161 -5.23 -5.31 -10.48
CA HIS A 161 -6.40 -5.04 -9.66
C HIS A 161 -6.63 -6.14 -8.61
N THR A 162 -6.59 -5.77 -7.33
CA THR A 162 -7.13 -6.60 -6.23
C THR A 162 -8.66 -6.55 -6.23
N VAL A 163 -9.28 -7.71 -6.46
CA VAL A 163 -10.73 -7.95 -6.43
C VAL A 163 -11.29 -7.65 -5.04
N ARG A 164 -12.31 -6.82 -4.98
CA ARG A 164 -13.13 -6.58 -3.80
C ARG A 164 -14.31 -7.55 -3.77
N GLY A 165 -14.86 -7.78 -2.58
CA GLY A 165 -16.02 -8.66 -2.42
C GLY A 165 -17.20 -8.17 -3.26
N GLY A 166 -17.69 -9.04 -4.15
CA GLY A 166 -18.84 -8.77 -5.02
C GLY A 166 -18.52 -8.18 -6.39
N GLU A 167 -17.26 -7.91 -6.72
CA GLU A 167 -16.88 -7.50 -8.09
C GLU A 167 -16.97 -8.67 -9.08
N THR A 168 -17.31 -8.36 -10.33
CA THR A 168 -17.26 -9.32 -11.45
C THR A 168 -16.13 -8.97 -12.41
N LEU A 169 -15.64 -9.96 -13.18
CA LEU A 169 -14.68 -9.71 -14.26
C LEU A 169 -15.20 -8.71 -15.29
N SER A 170 -16.53 -8.66 -15.48
CA SER A 170 -17.17 -7.71 -16.41
C SER A 170 -17.07 -6.28 -15.91
N ASP A 171 -17.37 -6.05 -14.63
CA ASP A 171 -17.28 -4.71 -14.03
C ASP A 171 -15.85 -4.20 -13.99
N ILE A 172 -14.90 -5.08 -13.66
CA ILE A 172 -13.47 -4.76 -13.63
C ILE A 172 -12.99 -4.44 -15.04
N ALA A 173 -13.25 -5.31 -16.03
CA ALA A 173 -12.83 -5.07 -17.40
C ALA A 173 -13.42 -3.78 -17.99
N ALA A 174 -14.68 -3.44 -17.65
CA ALA A 174 -15.31 -2.20 -18.04
C ALA A 174 -14.66 -0.97 -17.38
N THR A 175 -14.40 -1.04 -16.07
CA THR A 175 -13.77 0.04 -15.28
C THR A 175 -12.38 0.39 -15.78
N TYR A 176 -11.58 -0.61 -16.13
CA TYR A 176 -10.21 -0.43 -16.60
C TYR A 176 -10.08 -0.39 -18.11
N HIS A 177 -11.20 -0.46 -18.85
CA HIS A 177 -11.22 -0.48 -20.32
C HIS A 177 -10.29 -1.55 -20.93
N VAL A 178 -10.31 -2.75 -20.36
CA VAL A 178 -9.46 -3.87 -20.82
C VAL A 178 -9.78 -4.19 -22.28
N SER A 179 -8.78 -4.11 -23.15
CA SER A 179 -8.93 -4.46 -24.56
C SER A 179 -9.30 -5.93 -24.73
N GLY A 180 -10.40 -6.23 -25.42
CA GLY A 180 -10.96 -7.58 -25.49
C GLY A 180 -11.84 -7.98 -24.30
N GLY A 181 -12.12 -7.06 -23.37
CA GLY A 181 -13.11 -7.20 -22.32
C GLY A 181 -12.75 -8.25 -21.26
N TRP A 182 -13.78 -8.73 -20.57
CA TRP A 182 -13.62 -9.67 -19.45
C TRP A 182 -13.11 -11.04 -19.90
N GLN A 183 -13.33 -11.43 -21.16
CA GLN A 183 -12.82 -12.69 -21.71
C GLN A 183 -11.30 -12.67 -21.83
N ARG A 184 -10.75 -11.53 -22.30
CA ARG A 184 -9.31 -11.33 -22.32
C ARG A 184 -8.76 -11.31 -20.90
N LEU A 185 -9.42 -10.59 -20.01
CA LEU A 185 -9.05 -10.52 -18.59
C LEU A 185 -9.05 -11.90 -17.93
N TYR A 186 -10.06 -12.73 -18.18
CA TYR A 186 -10.11 -14.10 -17.68
C TYR A 186 -8.98 -14.96 -18.25
N THR A 187 -8.70 -14.84 -19.55
CA THR A 187 -7.65 -15.63 -20.21
C THR A 187 -6.27 -15.34 -19.60
N LEU A 188 -5.98 -14.07 -19.34
CA LEU A 188 -4.76 -13.64 -18.66
C LEU A 188 -4.66 -14.18 -17.23
N ASN A 189 -5.79 -14.28 -16.54
CA ASN A 189 -5.85 -14.60 -15.11
C ASN A 189 -6.42 -15.98 -14.81
N LYS A 190 -6.44 -16.91 -15.78
CA LYS A 190 -7.08 -18.22 -15.62
C LYS A 190 -6.47 -19.02 -14.46
N ALA A 191 -5.18 -18.86 -14.21
CA ALA A 191 -4.49 -19.47 -13.07
C ALA A 191 -4.97 -18.90 -11.71
N VAL A 192 -5.37 -17.63 -11.67
CA VAL A 192 -5.88 -16.94 -10.47
C VAL A 192 -7.38 -17.24 -10.27
N VAL A 193 -8.19 -17.09 -11.32
CA VAL A 193 -9.65 -17.20 -11.25
C VAL A 193 -10.11 -18.67 -11.17
N GLY A 194 -9.32 -19.61 -11.68
CA GLY A 194 -9.69 -21.02 -11.75
C GLY A 194 -10.61 -21.32 -12.93
N ALA A 195 -11.34 -22.45 -12.86
CA ALA A 195 -12.12 -22.96 -13.99
C ALA A 195 -13.41 -22.16 -14.27
N ASP A 196 -13.97 -21.51 -13.24
CA ASP A 196 -15.24 -20.78 -13.31
C ASP A 196 -15.01 -19.26 -13.28
N PRO A 197 -15.20 -18.54 -14.39
CA PRO A 197 -14.98 -17.09 -14.46
C PRO A 197 -15.95 -16.27 -13.61
N ASN A 198 -17.04 -16.85 -13.12
CA ASN A 198 -18.01 -16.17 -12.25
C ASN A 198 -17.65 -16.27 -10.76
N LYS A 199 -16.63 -17.05 -10.40
CA LYS A 199 -16.17 -17.23 -9.02
C LYS A 199 -14.92 -16.41 -8.74
N LEU A 200 -15.11 -15.11 -8.57
CA LEU A 200 -14.03 -14.21 -8.20
C LEU A 200 -13.83 -14.20 -6.69
N ALA A 201 -12.66 -14.65 -6.23
CA ALA A 201 -12.30 -14.59 -4.83
C ALA A 201 -11.94 -13.14 -4.44
N ALA A 202 -12.56 -12.62 -3.38
CA ALA A 202 -12.14 -11.35 -2.79
C ALA A 202 -10.67 -11.43 -2.37
N GLY A 203 -9.89 -10.42 -2.70
CA GLY A 203 -8.45 -10.39 -2.52
C GLY A 203 -7.67 -10.90 -3.73
N ALA A 204 -8.26 -11.66 -4.66
CA ALA A 204 -7.55 -12.12 -5.86
C ALA A 204 -6.96 -10.93 -6.63
N VAL A 205 -5.72 -11.03 -7.10
CA VAL A 205 -5.11 -9.97 -7.92
C VAL A 205 -5.11 -10.38 -9.37
N LEU A 206 -5.71 -9.54 -10.21
CA LEU A 206 -5.82 -9.74 -11.65
C LEU A 206 -4.82 -8.86 -12.40
N THR A 207 -4.15 -9.44 -13.39
CA THR A 207 -3.39 -8.75 -14.43
C THR A 207 -4.34 -8.23 -15.52
N LEU A 208 -4.30 -6.94 -15.82
CA LEU A 208 -5.28 -6.28 -16.69
C LEU A 208 -4.81 -6.13 -18.17
N ASP A 209 -3.54 -6.38 -18.50
CA ASP A 209 -2.92 -6.20 -19.84
C ASP A 209 -2.27 -7.48 -20.44
#